data_AF-A0A5C9CTJ6-F1
#
_entry.id   AF-A0A5C9CTJ6-F1
#
_cell.length_a   1.000
_cell.length_b   1.000
_cell.length_c   1.000
_cell.angle_alpha   90.00
_cell.angle_beta   90.00
_cell.angle_gamma   90.00
#
_symmetry.space_group_name_H-M   'P 1'
#
loop_
_entity.id
_entity.type
_entity.pdbx_description
1 polymer ?
#
loop_
_entity_poly.entity_id
_entity_poly.type
_entity_poly.pdbx_seq_one_letter_code
_entity_poly.pdbx_strand_id
1 'polypeptide(L)' 'MTLEAILTALVAHYGWPGLGERIAVRCFTHDPSITSSLKFLRKTPWARDKVEGLYLFMLREQRRQG' A
#
# COMPACT_ATOMS: atom_id res chain seq x y z
N MET A 1 -9.39 -7.15 -8.88
CA MET A 1 -8.59 -6.01 -8.39
C MET A 1 -7.12 -6.42 -8.45
N THR A 2 -6.23 -5.64 -9.05
CA THR A 2 -4.79 -5.97 -9.11
C THR A 2 -4.03 -5.35 -7.94
N LEU A 3 -2.94 -5.97 -7.50
CA LEU A 3 -2.07 -5.42 -6.44
C LEU A 3 -1.50 -4.04 -6.82
N GLU A 4 -1.25 -3.82 -8.12
CA GLU A 4 -0.82 -2.54 -8.66
C GLU A 4 -1.87 -1.45 -8.46
N ALA A 5 -3.14 -1.74 -8.76
CA ALA A 5 -4.23 -0.78 -8.56
C ALA A 5 -4.41 -0.44 -7.08
N ILE A 6 -4.33 -1.45 -6.21
CA ILE A 6 -4.40 -1.29 -4.75
C ILE A 6 -3.29 -0.38 -4.24
N LEU A 7 -2.05 -0.69 -4.61
CA LEU A 7 -0.88 0.10 -4.19
C LEU A 7 -0.97 1.53 -4.72
N THR A 8 -1.33 1.71 -5.99
CA THR A 8 -1.46 3.04 -6.60
C THR A 8 -2.53 3.88 -5.89
N ALA A 9 -3.68 3.29 -5.55
CA ALA A 9 -4.74 3.98 -4.81
C ALA A 9 -4.28 4.38 -3.40
N LEU A 10 -3.58 3.48 -2.71
CA LEU A 10 -3.04 3.77 -1.38
C LEU A 10 -1.97 4.86 -1.41
N VAL A 11 -1.08 4.84 -2.40
CA VAL A 11 -0.06 5.89 -2.59
C VAL A 11 -0.73 7.22 -2.92
N ALA A 12 -1.78 7.22 -3.75
CA ALA A 12 -2.53 8.43 -4.07
C ALA A 12 -3.24 9.03 -2.85
N HIS A 13 -3.69 8.19 -1.91
CA HIS A 13 -4.43 8.63 -0.72
C HIS A 13 -3.52 8.99 0.46
N TYR A 14 -2.52 8.16 0.78
CA TYR A 14 -1.65 8.31 1.96
C TYR A 14 -0.25 8.83 1.63
N GLY A 15 0.19 8.73 0.37
CA GLY A 15 1.58 8.92 0.00
C GLY A 15 2.49 7.78 0.47
N TRP A 16 3.70 7.76 -0.08
CA TRP A 16 4.77 6.86 0.36
C TRP A 16 5.17 7.00 1.83
N PRO A 17 5.34 8.20 2.41
CA PRO A 17 5.68 8.33 3.83
C PRO A 17 4.57 7.74 4.73
N GLY A 18 3.29 8.02 4.45
CA GLY A 18 2.19 7.45 5.23
C GLY A 18 2.08 5.92 5.12
N LEU A 19 2.46 5.37 3.96
CA LEU A 19 2.60 3.92 3.80
C LEU A 19 3.77 3.36 4.61
N GLY A 20 4.91 4.05 4.65
CA GLY A 20 6.08 3.65 5.44
C GLY A 20 5.82 3.64 6.96
N GLU A 21 4.99 4.57 7.45
CA GLU A 21 4.59 4.61 8.86
C GLU A 21 3.63 3.45 9.23
N ARG A 22 2.70 3.11 8.33
CA ARG A 22 1.71 2.04 8.55
C ARG A 22 2.30 0.64 8.29
N ILE A 23 3.20 0.56 7.33
CA ILE A 23 3.85 -0.67 6.87
C ILE A 23 5.35 -0.39 6.90
N ALA A 24 6.00 -0.79 8.00
CA ALA A 24 7.42 -0.62 8.23
C ALA A 24 8.28 -1.51 7.30
N VAL A 25 8.23 -1.23 5.99
CA VAL A 25 9.05 -1.84 4.95
C VAL A 25 9.93 -0.78 4.33
N ARG A 26 11.23 -1.09 4.20
CA ARG A 26 12.21 -0.16 3.62
C ARG A 26 11.88 0.24 2.18
N CYS A 27 11.12 -0.60 1.47
CA CYS A 27 10.71 -0.34 0.08
C CYS A 27 9.82 0.90 -0.08
N PHE A 28 9.15 1.38 0.98
CA PHE A 28 8.32 2.58 0.94
C PHE A 28 9.05 3.84 1.39
N THR A 29 10.21 3.70 2.02
CA THR A 29 10.99 4.84 2.55
C THR A 29 12.27 5.13 1.76
N HIS A 30 12.81 4.13 1.05
CA HIS A 30 14.02 4.25 0.22
C HIS A 30 13.68 3.93 -1.24
N ASP A 31 13.83 4.90 -2.14
CA ASP A 31 13.47 4.81 -3.57
C ASP A 31 12.07 4.21 -3.85
N PRO A 32 11.00 4.82 -3.28
CA PRO A 32 9.67 4.29 -3.44
C PRO A 32 9.20 4.43 -4.90
N SER A 33 8.97 3.30 -5.55
CA SER A 33 8.34 3.22 -6.87
C SER A 33 7.34 2.08 -6.92
N ILE A 34 6.30 2.23 -7.75
CA ILE A 34 5.25 1.22 -7.91
C ILE A 34 5.86 -0.11 -8.36
N THR A 35 6.71 -0.10 -9.38
CA THR A 35 7.30 -1.33 -9.93
C THR A 35 8.24 -2.04 -8.94
N SER A 36 9.09 -1.30 -8.22
CA SER A 36 9.99 -1.89 -7.21
C SER A 36 9.19 -2.46 -6.03
N SER A 37 8.19 -1.71 -5.56
CA SER A 37 7.27 -2.15 -4.51
C SER A 37 6.51 -3.40 -4.90
N LEU A 38 5.98 -3.50 -6.12
CA LEU A 38 5.29 -4.70 -6.57
C LEU A 38 6.21 -5.91 -6.65
N LYS A 39 7.46 -5.74 -7.10
CA LYS A 39 8.45 -6.82 -7.07
C LYS A 39 8.74 -7.28 -5.64
N PHE A 40 8.82 -6.35 -4.69
CA PHE A 40 9.00 -6.66 -3.26
C PHE A 40 7.78 -7.38 -2.67
N LEU A 41 6.57 -6.84 -2.84
CA LEU A 41 5.31 -7.42 -2.36
C LEU A 41 5.00 -8.79 -3.00
N ARG A 42 5.58 -9.09 -4.17
CA ARG A 42 5.54 -10.44 -4.76
C ARG A 42 6.37 -11.45 -3.99
N LYS A 43 7.53 -11.05 -3.48
CA LYS A 43 8.46 -11.88 -2.72
C LYS A 43 8.15 -11.92 -1.22
N THR A 44 7.41 -10.94 -0.71
CA THR A 44 7.11 -10.77 0.72
C THR A 44 5.60 -10.82 0.97
N PRO A 45 5.02 -12.02 1.17
CA PRO A 45 3.56 -12.20 1.24
C PRO A 45 2.91 -11.49 2.42
N TRP A 46 3.56 -11.44 3.59
CA TRP A 46 3.01 -10.72 4.75
C TRP A 46 2.87 -9.21 4.51
N ALA A 47 3.76 -8.62 3.70
CA ALA A 47 3.71 -7.20 3.37
C ALA A 47 2.56 -6.92 2.39
N ARG A 48 2.31 -7.84 1.46
CA ARG A 48 1.16 -7.78 0.56
C ARG A 48 -0.15 -7.80 1.34
N ASP A 49 -0.29 -8.74 2.27
CA ASP A 49 -1.48 -8.87 3.11
C ASP A 49 -1.78 -7.57 3.87
N LYS A 50 -0.74 -6.93 4.43
CA LYS A 50 -0.87 -5.60 5.05
C LYS A 50 -1.33 -4.50 4.10
N VAL A 51 -0.81 -4.47 2.87
CA VAL A 51 -1.23 -3.50 1.84
C VAL A 51 -2.70 -3.71 1.49
N GLU A 52 -3.11 -4.95 1.25
CA GLU A 52 -4.52 -5.27 0.93
C GLU A 52 -5.45 -4.95 2.10
N GLY A 53 -5.05 -5.27 3.34
CA GLY A 53 -5.80 -4.92 4.55
C GLY A 53 -5.96 -3.41 4.73
N LEU A 54 -4.91 -2.63 4.50
CA LEU A 54 -4.96 -1.17 4.58
C LEU A 54 -5.90 -0.57 3.52
N TYR A 55 -5.92 -1.15 2.32
CA TYR A 55 -6.83 -0.72 1.26
C TYR A 55 -8.29 -0.99 1.60
N LEU A 56 -8.60 -2.15 2.16
CA LEU A 56 -9.95 -2.45 2.65
C LEU A 56 -10.35 -1.50 3.78
N PHE A 57 -9.43 -1.15 4.67
CA PHE A 57 -9.67 -0.17 5.73
C PHE A 57 -9.99 1.21 5.15
N MET A 58 -9.17 1.70 4.23
CA MET A 58 -9.39 2.97 3.51
C MET A 58 -10.77 2.99 2.82
N LEU A 59 -11.13 1.93 2.10
CA LEU A 59 -12.44 1.83 1.43
C LEU A 59 -13.61 1.85 2.43
N ARG A 60 -13.45 1.21 3.60
CA ARG A 60 -14.47 1.25 4.66
C ARG A 60 -14.60 2.66 5.23
N GLU A 61 -13.51 3.38 5.44
CA GLU A 61 -13.55 4.76 5.92
C GLU A 61 -14.19 5.71 4.89
N GLN A 62 -13.82 5.60 3.61
CA GLN A 62 -14.44 6.39 2.54
C GLN A 62 -15.95 6.18 2.45
N ARG A 63 -16.43 4.95 2.67
CA ARG A 63 -17.88 4.65 2.70
C ARG A 63 -18.61 5.17 3.94
N ARG A 64 -17.90 5.44 5.04
CA ARG A 64 -18.51 6.03 6.25
C ARG A 64 -18.58 7.56 6.19
N GLN A 65 -17.73 8.17 5.38
CA GLN A 65 -17.65 9.63 5.23
C GLN A 65 -18.55 10.17 4.10
N GLY A 66 -19.28 9.29 3.39
CA GLY A 66 -20.34 9.65 2.45
C GLY A 66 -21.69 9.21 2.97
#